data_AF-A0A154W5D3-F1
#
_entry.id   AF-A0A154W5D3-F1
#
_cell.length_a   1.000
_cell.length_b   1.000
_cell.length_c   1.000
_cell.angle_alpha   90.00
_cell.angle_beta   90.00
_cell.angle_gamma   90.00
#
_symmetry.space_group_name_H-M   'P 1'
#
loop_
_entity.id
_entity.type
_entity.pdbx_description
1 polymer ?
#
loop_
_entity_poly.entity_id
_entity_poly.type
_entity_poly.pdbx_seq_one_letter_code
_entity_poly.pdbx_strand_id
1 'polypeptide(L)'
;MRDQYAGDVSDYLKFSLLRALVREQAPLAAEGAADRLLGIAWYYVPGDDGRPDGRHTEYLTDPLWRALDPGLHDGLRSLPARSLAALEAAPIWPEATLFHRIPVPGRKQRQVWHAAKAEFLDTADLLFLDPDNGIAAAGGAAGPKHTSMAEIAALRRTGRCLVIITFPGRRPHAELVDELHHRLRTEAGASAVAALRTNVCVPSAPGENVCFSKLRRTTE
;
A
#
# COMPACT_ATOMS: atom_id res chain seq x y z
N MET A 1 3.21 -2.01 8.15
CA MET A 1 3.00 -0.57 8.32
C MET A 1 3.25 -0.19 9.77
N ARG A 2 3.94 0.93 9.99
CA ARG A 2 4.18 1.53 11.31
C ARG A 2 3.86 3.03 11.24
N ASP A 3 3.55 3.63 12.38
CA ASP A 3 3.27 5.07 12.46
C ASP A 3 4.43 5.93 11.93
N GLN A 4 5.67 5.56 12.24
CA GLN A 4 6.87 6.29 11.81
C GLN A 4 7.03 6.42 10.28
N TYR A 5 6.35 5.57 9.50
CA TYR A 5 6.41 5.56 8.03
C TYR A 5 5.25 6.35 7.40
N ALA A 6 4.23 6.73 8.18
CA ALA A 6 3.05 7.42 7.69
C ALA A 6 3.38 8.73 6.96
N GLY A 7 2.77 8.92 5.79
CA GLY A 7 2.83 10.15 5.01
C GLY A 7 4.13 10.36 4.23
N ASP A 8 4.94 9.31 4.03
CA ASP A 8 6.10 9.39 3.14
C ASP A 8 5.70 9.45 1.65
N VAL A 9 6.68 9.62 0.77
CA VAL A 9 6.45 9.66 -0.69
C VAL A 9 5.79 8.40 -1.24
N SER A 10 6.03 7.24 -0.62
CA SER A 10 5.39 5.98 -1.02
C SER A 10 3.89 6.05 -0.73
N ASP A 11 3.50 6.55 0.44
CA ASP A 11 2.11 6.79 0.81
C ASP A 11 1.43 7.77 -0.14
N TYR A 12 2.10 8.86 -0.54
CA TYR A 12 1.55 9.77 -1.55
C TYR A 12 1.18 9.06 -2.86
N LEU A 13 2.08 8.21 -3.38
CA LEU A 13 1.85 7.46 -4.62
C LEU A 13 0.79 6.37 -4.46
N LYS A 14 0.83 5.61 -3.36
CA LYS A 14 -0.19 4.59 -3.03
C LYS A 14 -1.56 5.24 -3.00
N PHE A 15 -1.72 6.32 -2.25
CA PHE A 15 -3.03 6.92 -2.02
C PHE A 15 -3.54 7.66 -3.25
N SER A 16 -2.64 8.27 -4.05
CA SER A 16 -2.99 8.81 -5.37
C SER A 16 -3.57 7.73 -6.28
N LEU A 17 -2.91 6.55 -6.33
CA LEU A 17 -3.41 5.41 -7.10
C LEU A 17 -4.78 4.93 -6.59
N LEU A 18 -4.94 4.77 -5.27
CA LEU A 18 -6.23 4.33 -4.70
C LEU A 18 -7.36 5.32 -5.02
N ARG A 19 -7.09 6.62 -4.89
CA ARG A 19 -8.05 7.68 -5.23
C ARG A 19 -8.41 7.67 -6.72
N ALA A 20 -7.43 7.44 -7.60
CA ALA A 20 -7.67 7.27 -9.03
C ALA A 20 -8.54 6.03 -9.34
N LEU A 21 -8.21 4.87 -8.75
CA LEU A 21 -8.95 3.62 -8.97
C LEU A 21 -10.40 3.65 -8.49
N VAL A 22 -10.69 4.43 -7.44
CA VAL A 22 -12.08 4.67 -7.00
C VAL A 22 -12.81 5.59 -7.98
N ARG A 23 -12.15 6.66 -8.47
CA ARG A 23 -12.73 7.65 -9.40
C ARG A 23 -12.93 7.16 -10.84
N GLU A 24 -11.98 6.40 -11.39
CA GLU A 24 -11.90 6.06 -12.82
C GLU A 24 -13.02 5.09 -13.30
N GLN A 25 -13.82 4.54 -12.40
CA GLN A 25 -15.01 3.77 -12.78
C GLN A 25 -16.24 4.65 -13.03
N ALA A 26 -16.26 5.90 -12.58
CA ALA A 26 -17.39 6.82 -12.80
C ALA A 26 -17.75 7.06 -14.29
N PRO A 27 -16.82 7.07 -15.28
CA PRO A 27 -17.18 7.25 -16.69
C PRO A 27 -17.57 5.97 -17.43
N LEU A 28 -17.22 4.79 -16.89
CA LEU A 28 -17.49 3.46 -17.48
C LEU A 28 -18.67 2.75 -16.82
N ALA A 29 -19.07 3.20 -15.64
CA ALA A 29 -20.23 2.69 -14.97
C ALA A 29 -21.48 3.37 -15.53
N ALA A 30 -22.52 2.57 -15.81
CA ALA A 30 -23.82 3.09 -16.20
C ALA A 30 -24.27 4.20 -15.23
N GLU A 31 -24.97 5.22 -15.74
CA GLU A 31 -25.56 6.27 -14.91
C GLU A 31 -26.26 5.65 -13.69
N GLY A 32 -25.80 6.01 -12.48
CA GLY A 32 -26.34 5.50 -11.22
C GLY A 32 -25.53 4.41 -10.51
N ALA A 33 -24.35 4.00 -11.02
CA ALA A 33 -23.46 3.15 -10.25
C ALA A 33 -22.82 3.92 -9.07
N ALA A 34 -22.92 3.35 -7.87
CA ALA A 34 -22.24 3.89 -6.69
C ALA A 34 -20.71 3.78 -6.84
N ASP A 35 -19.99 4.74 -6.26
CA ASP A 35 -18.53 4.68 -6.14
C ASP A 35 -18.11 3.38 -5.45
N ARG A 36 -16.97 2.80 -5.88
CA ARG A 36 -16.41 1.60 -5.23
C ARG A 36 -16.05 1.91 -3.78
N LEU A 37 -16.52 1.07 -2.86
CA LEU A 37 -16.14 1.20 -1.46
C LEU A 37 -14.67 0.81 -1.26
N LEU A 38 -13.85 1.74 -0.77
CA LEU A 38 -12.45 1.50 -0.44
C LEU A 38 -12.34 0.90 0.98
N GLY A 39 -11.62 -0.21 1.09
CA GLY A 39 -11.18 -0.77 2.36
C GLY A 39 -9.66 -0.78 2.43
N ILE A 40 -9.10 -0.40 3.57
CA ILE A 40 -7.66 -0.40 3.82
C ILE A 40 -7.34 -1.30 5.00
N ALA A 41 -6.54 -2.33 4.74
CA ALA A 41 -5.96 -3.20 5.73
C ALA A 41 -4.52 -2.79 6.02
N TRP A 42 -4.33 -2.07 7.12
CA TRP A 42 -3.00 -1.82 7.65
C TRP A 42 -2.46 -3.12 8.25
N TYR A 43 -1.34 -3.60 7.75
CA TYR A 43 -0.56 -4.64 8.45
C TYR A 43 0.23 -3.94 9.56
N TYR A 44 -0.52 -3.46 10.55
CA TYR A 44 -0.03 -2.55 11.57
C TYR A 44 0.88 -3.26 12.57
N VAL A 45 2.11 -2.76 12.71
CA VAL A 45 3.08 -3.20 13.71
C VAL A 45 3.35 -2.03 14.65
N PRO A 46 2.83 -2.06 15.89
CA PRO A 46 3.04 -0.97 16.84
C PRO A 46 4.52 -0.73 17.17
N GLY A 47 4.81 0.50 17.58
CA GLY A 47 6.13 0.92 18.05
C GLY A 47 7.07 1.37 16.94
N ASP A 48 8.18 1.97 17.38
CA ASP A 48 9.28 2.44 16.53
C ASP A 48 10.33 1.33 16.38
N ASP A 49 10.86 1.10 15.17
CA ASP A 49 11.95 0.14 14.93
C ASP A 49 13.35 0.77 14.81
N GLY A 50 13.47 2.06 15.11
CA GLY A 50 14.70 2.84 15.15
C GLY A 50 15.32 3.08 13.77
N ARG A 51 14.64 2.69 12.69
CA ARG A 51 15.17 2.82 11.33
C ARG A 51 15.01 4.26 10.81
N PRO A 52 15.98 4.76 10.03
CA PRO A 52 15.86 6.06 9.38
C PRO A 52 14.95 6.03 8.14
N ASP A 53 14.54 4.84 7.69
CA ASP A 53 13.71 4.63 6.50
C ASP A 53 12.34 5.32 6.61
N GLY A 54 11.69 5.57 5.46
CA GLY A 54 10.33 6.10 5.38
C GLY A 54 10.20 7.51 5.95
N ARG A 55 11.23 8.35 5.80
CA ARG A 55 11.23 9.78 6.19
C ARG A 55 11.20 10.72 4.99
N HIS A 56 10.93 10.20 3.81
CA HIS A 56 10.95 10.94 2.56
C HIS A 56 9.72 11.83 2.43
N THR A 57 9.82 13.03 3.03
CA THR A 57 8.75 14.04 3.12
C THR A 57 9.08 15.29 2.33
N GLU A 58 10.23 15.32 1.65
CA GLU A 58 10.71 16.44 0.84
C GLU A 58 9.76 16.74 -0.33
N TYR A 59 9.02 15.73 -0.81
CA TYR A 59 7.96 15.90 -1.81
C TYR A 59 6.85 16.89 -1.38
N LEU A 60 6.66 17.10 -0.07
CA LEU A 60 5.65 18.04 0.46
C LEU A 60 6.03 19.51 0.22
N THR A 61 7.31 19.81 -0.03
CA THR A 61 7.80 21.16 -0.33
C THR A 61 8.00 21.41 -1.81
N ASP A 62 8.01 20.36 -2.65
CA ASP A 62 8.19 20.46 -4.09
C ASP A 62 6.82 20.60 -4.81
N PRO A 63 6.57 21.72 -5.51
CA PRO A 63 5.30 21.97 -6.18
C PRO A 63 5.02 21.01 -7.36
N LEU A 64 6.04 20.36 -7.93
CA LEU A 64 5.84 19.38 -9.00
C LEU A 64 5.07 18.15 -8.50
N TRP A 65 5.32 17.73 -7.26
CA TRP A 65 4.57 16.63 -6.66
C TRP A 65 3.11 16.98 -6.44
N ARG A 66 2.82 18.23 -6.06
CA ARG A 66 1.44 18.71 -5.87
C ARG A 66 0.60 18.59 -7.15
N ALA A 67 1.20 18.64 -8.33
CA ALA A 67 0.46 18.55 -9.59
C ALA A 67 -0.21 17.19 -9.84
N LEU A 68 0.29 16.09 -9.22
CA LEU A 68 -0.28 14.75 -9.39
C LEU A 68 -1.64 14.60 -8.70
N ASP A 69 -1.73 14.95 -7.43
CA ASP A 69 -2.96 14.96 -6.63
C ASP A 69 -2.91 16.10 -5.61
N PRO A 70 -3.35 17.32 -5.98
CA PRO A 70 -3.24 18.49 -5.11
C PRO A 70 -3.95 18.30 -3.77
N GLY A 71 -5.12 17.66 -3.76
CA GLY A 71 -5.91 17.46 -2.55
C GLY A 71 -5.26 16.48 -1.57
N LEU A 72 -4.67 15.40 -2.09
CA LEU A 72 -3.89 14.48 -1.27
C LEU A 72 -2.60 15.15 -0.76
N HIS A 73 -1.89 15.89 -1.61
CA HIS A 73 -0.65 16.57 -1.25
C HIS A 73 -0.87 17.57 -0.11
N ASP A 74 -1.84 18.47 -0.27
CA ASP A 74 -2.20 19.46 0.74
C ASP A 74 -2.67 18.78 2.05
N GLY A 75 -3.44 17.70 1.93
CA GLY A 75 -3.90 16.91 3.07
C GLY A 75 -2.76 16.25 3.85
N LEU A 76 -1.83 15.57 3.16
CA LEU A 76 -0.65 14.95 3.79
C LEU A 76 0.27 16.00 4.42
N ARG A 77 0.41 17.18 3.79
CA ARG A 77 1.17 18.32 4.34
C ARG A 77 0.58 18.85 5.64
N SER A 78 -0.74 18.75 5.80
CA SER A 78 -1.48 19.26 6.96
C SER A 78 -1.62 18.27 8.12
N LEU A 79 -1.04 17.06 8.02
CA LEU A 79 -1.18 16.05 9.05
C LEU A 79 -0.65 16.53 10.41
N PRO A 80 -1.42 16.35 11.51
CA PRO A 80 -0.99 16.79 12.84
C PRO A 80 0.16 15.93 13.39
N ALA A 81 0.28 14.69 12.91
CA ALA A 81 1.34 13.77 13.28
C ALA A 81 1.53 12.72 12.18
N ARG A 82 2.74 12.14 12.13
CA ARG A 82 3.02 10.97 11.31
C ARG A 82 2.52 9.72 12.03
N SER A 83 1.25 9.40 11.85
CA SER A 83 0.63 8.20 12.38
C SER A 83 -0.49 7.71 11.47
N LEU A 84 -0.78 6.42 11.54
CA LEU A 84 -1.93 5.87 10.82
C LEU A 84 -3.24 6.47 11.30
N ALA A 85 -3.37 6.76 12.60
CA ALA A 85 -4.57 7.42 13.13
C ALA A 85 -4.78 8.82 12.51
N ALA A 86 -3.70 9.59 12.32
CA ALA A 86 -3.78 10.88 11.64
C ALA A 86 -4.13 10.73 10.15
N LEU A 87 -3.58 9.71 9.47
CA LEU A 87 -3.94 9.39 8.10
C LEU A 87 -5.43 9.03 7.97
N GLU A 88 -5.95 8.16 8.84
CA GLU A 88 -7.37 7.73 8.83
C GLU A 88 -8.33 8.90 9.04
N ALA A 89 -7.97 9.86 9.89
CA ALA A 89 -8.79 11.04 10.18
C ALA A 89 -8.67 12.15 9.13
N ALA A 90 -7.69 12.10 8.24
CA ALA A 90 -7.46 13.14 7.25
C ALA A 90 -8.53 13.11 6.13
N PRO A 91 -8.98 14.28 5.64
CA PRO A 91 -9.96 14.39 4.55
C PRO A 91 -9.33 14.11 3.17
N ILE A 92 -8.50 13.07 3.07
CA ILE A 92 -7.78 12.65 1.87
C ILE A 92 -8.37 11.39 1.24
N TRP A 93 -9.31 10.74 1.90
CA TRP A 93 -9.88 9.48 1.43
C TRP A 93 -11.19 9.70 0.67
N PRO A 94 -11.54 8.79 -0.26
CA PRO A 94 -12.91 8.67 -0.74
C PRO A 94 -13.89 8.53 0.43
N GLU A 95 -15.12 8.98 0.23
CA GLU A 95 -16.18 8.90 1.25
C GLU A 95 -16.39 7.43 1.70
N ALA A 96 -16.72 7.26 2.98
CA ALA A 96 -16.98 5.96 3.62
C ALA A 96 -15.82 4.94 3.60
N THR A 97 -14.56 5.36 3.37
CA THR A 97 -13.40 4.45 3.41
C THR A 97 -13.32 3.69 4.74
N LEU A 98 -13.18 2.36 4.67
CA LEU A 98 -13.04 1.48 5.83
C LEU A 98 -11.57 1.28 6.21
N PHE A 99 -11.25 1.33 7.50
CA PHE A 99 -9.88 1.14 7.98
C PHE A 99 -9.79 0.02 9.00
N HIS A 100 -8.97 -0.99 8.71
CA HIS A 100 -8.62 -2.04 9.65
C HIS A 100 -7.19 -1.85 10.15
N ARG A 101 -7.05 -1.32 11.37
CA ARG A 101 -5.77 -1.05 12.05
C ARG A 101 -5.49 -1.95 13.25
N ILE A 102 -6.17 -3.08 13.39
CA ILE A 102 -5.86 -4.02 14.48
C ILE A 102 -4.43 -4.55 14.30
N PRO A 103 -3.54 -4.44 15.30
CA PRO A 103 -2.15 -4.89 15.21
C PRO A 103 -2.03 -6.34 14.72
N VAL A 104 -1.08 -6.61 13.83
CA VAL A 104 -0.82 -7.97 13.34
C VAL A 104 -0.29 -8.81 14.49
N PRO A 105 -0.97 -9.89 14.90
CA PRO A 105 -0.54 -10.69 16.03
C PRO A 105 0.58 -11.66 15.64
N GLY A 106 1.10 -12.38 16.63
CA GLY A 106 1.98 -13.51 16.39
C GLY A 106 1.29 -14.67 15.64
N ARG A 107 2.10 -15.62 15.16
CA ARG A 107 1.66 -16.72 14.27
C ARG A 107 0.43 -17.49 14.76
N LYS A 108 0.31 -17.73 16.08
CA LYS A 108 -0.80 -18.51 16.68
C LYS A 108 -2.17 -17.88 16.49
N GLN A 109 -2.26 -16.56 16.51
CA GLN A 109 -3.53 -15.81 16.44
C GLN A 109 -3.77 -15.21 15.05
N ARG A 110 -2.83 -15.38 14.11
CA ARG A 110 -2.87 -14.74 12.80
C ARG A 110 -4.08 -15.15 11.96
N GLN A 111 -4.50 -16.41 12.04
CA GLN A 111 -5.69 -16.87 11.32
C GLN A 111 -6.96 -16.19 11.83
N VAL A 112 -7.11 -16.06 13.15
CA VAL A 112 -8.26 -15.39 13.78
C VAL A 112 -8.27 -13.90 13.41
N TRP A 113 -7.11 -13.24 13.50
CA TRP A 113 -6.96 -11.85 13.07
C TRP A 113 -7.28 -11.65 11.59
N HIS A 114 -6.84 -12.56 10.73
CA HIS A 114 -7.15 -12.48 9.30
C HIS A 114 -8.65 -12.65 9.03
N ALA A 115 -9.32 -13.59 9.70
CA ALA A 115 -10.76 -13.79 9.57
C ALA A 115 -11.54 -12.56 10.01
N ALA A 116 -11.22 -11.97 11.17
CA ALA A 116 -11.87 -10.76 11.67
C ALA A 116 -11.65 -9.56 10.72
N LYS A 117 -10.44 -9.42 10.17
CA LYS A 117 -10.13 -8.42 9.15
C LYS A 117 -10.96 -8.62 7.88
N ALA A 118 -11.08 -9.87 7.41
CA ALA A 118 -11.83 -10.20 6.21
C ALA A 118 -13.32 -9.89 6.38
N GLU A 119 -13.89 -10.24 7.53
CA GLU A 119 -15.28 -9.92 7.89
C GLU A 119 -15.51 -8.40 7.95
N PHE A 120 -14.63 -7.66 8.64
CA PHE A 120 -14.75 -6.20 8.75
C PHE A 120 -14.69 -5.48 7.40
N LEU A 121 -13.90 -5.98 6.45
CA LEU A 121 -13.69 -5.38 5.13
C LEU A 121 -14.56 -6.03 4.04
N ASP A 122 -15.58 -6.82 4.40
CA ASP A 122 -16.28 -7.62 3.39
C ASP A 122 -17.13 -6.78 2.40
N THR A 123 -17.57 -5.61 2.84
CA THR A 123 -18.31 -4.71 1.96
C THR A 123 -17.41 -3.97 0.98
N ALA A 124 -16.09 -3.92 1.20
CA ALA A 124 -15.17 -3.18 0.33
C ALA A 124 -15.03 -3.85 -1.07
N ASP A 125 -15.14 -3.04 -2.11
CA ASP A 125 -14.96 -3.44 -3.51
C ASP A 125 -13.52 -3.26 -3.98
N LEU A 126 -12.83 -2.25 -3.44
CA LEU A 126 -11.40 -2.06 -3.61
C LEU A 126 -10.73 -2.26 -2.25
N LEU A 127 -9.97 -3.34 -2.09
CA LEU A 127 -9.31 -3.64 -0.82
C LEU A 127 -7.79 -3.49 -0.97
N PHE A 128 -7.24 -2.49 -0.28
CA PHE A 128 -5.81 -2.24 -0.22
C PHE A 128 -5.17 -2.96 0.97
N LEU A 129 -4.09 -3.71 0.72
CA LEU A 129 -3.26 -4.33 1.73
C LEU A 129 -1.91 -3.61 1.80
N ASP A 130 -1.55 -3.11 2.99
CA ASP A 130 -0.30 -2.36 3.22
C ASP A 130 0.70 -3.06 4.17
N PRO A 131 1.25 -4.23 3.77
CA PRO A 131 2.40 -4.84 4.44
C PRO A 131 3.71 -4.13 4.07
N ASP A 132 4.55 -3.79 5.07
CA ASP A 132 5.83 -3.08 4.86
C ASP A 132 6.76 -3.79 3.88
N ASN A 133 6.73 -5.13 3.89
CA ASN A 133 7.60 -5.97 3.08
C ASN A 133 6.83 -6.70 1.96
N GLY A 134 5.58 -6.32 1.70
CA GLY A 134 4.81 -6.93 0.62
C GLY A 134 4.32 -8.36 0.91
N ILE A 135 4.39 -9.19 -0.12
CA ILE A 135 3.92 -10.59 -0.06
C ILE A 135 5.07 -11.49 0.38
N ALA A 136 4.79 -12.43 1.29
CA ALA A 136 5.77 -13.40 1.76
C ALA A 136 6.34 -14.25 0.60
N ALA A 137 7.62 -14.59 0.69
CA ALA A 137 8.28 -15.47 -0.26
C ALA A 137 7.62 -16.87 -0.29
N ALA A 138 7.76 -17.58 -1.41
CA ALA A 138 7.24 -18.94 -1.55
C ALA A 138 7.82 -19.85 -0.46
N GLY A 139 6.95 -20.67 0.17
CA GLY A 139 7.32 -21.54 1.30
C GLY A 139 7.70 -20.82 2.60
N GLY A 140 7.77 -19.48 2.61
CA GLY A 140 8.12 -18.69 3.77
C GLY A 140 6.92 -18.46 4.71
N ALA A 141 7.15 -18.50 6.02
CA ALA A 141 6.16 -18.03 6.97
C ALA A 141 5.98 -16.52 6.82
N ALA A 142 4.74 -16.07 6.62
CA ALA A 142 4.46 -14.64 6.61
C ALA A 142 4.72 -14.08 8.02
N GLY A 143 5.67 -13.15 8.09
CA GLY A 143 5.90 -12.32 9.28
C GLY A 143 4.83 -11.21 9.42
N PRO A 144 4.85 -10.43 10.51
CA PRO A 144 3.87 -9.36 10.73
C PRO A 144 3.95 -8.25 9.66
N LYS A 145 5.12 -8.10 9.00
CA LYS A 145 5.36 -7.16 7.92
C LYS A 145 4.98 -7.67 6.52
N HIS A 146 4.41 -8.87 6.39
CA HIS A 146 4.05 -9.47 5.10
C HIS A 146 2.60 -9.94 5.09
N THR A 147 1.96 -9.92 3.92
CA THR A 147 0.75 -10.73 3.65
C THR A 147 1.14 -12.10 3.10
N SER A 148 0.30 -13.13 3.26
CA SER A 148 0.50 -14.45 2.65
C SER A 148 -0.39 -14.67 1.43
N MET A 149 -0.02 -15.61 0.55
CA MET A 149 -0.88 -15.97 -0.59
C MET A 149 -2.22 -16.54 -0.15
N ALA A 150 -2.26 -17.32 0.94
CA ALA A 150 -3.50 -17.83 1.51
C ALA A 150 -4.41 -16.71 2.04
N GLU A 151 -3.82 -15.68 2.66
CA GLU A 151 -4.58 -14.50 3.11
C GLU A 151 -5.15 -13.71 1.93
N ILE A 152 -4.37 -13.56 0.86
CA ILE A 152 -4.83 -12.91 -0.38
C ILE A 152 -5.97 -13.72 -1.00
N ALA A 153 -5.80 -15.04 -1.15
CA ALA A 153 -6.80 -15.94 -1.72
C ALA A 153 -8.13 -15.84 -0.98
N ALA A 154 -8.09 -15.86 0.36
CA ALA A 154 -9.28 -15.80 1.20
C ALA A 154 -10.00 -14.43 1.19
N LEU A 155 -9.32 -13.36 0.77
CA LEU A 155 -9.93 -12.03 0.63
C LEU A 155 -10.57 -11.80 -0.75
N ARG A 156 -10.41 -12.72 -1.71
CA ARG A 156 -10.97 -12.57 -3.04
C ARG A 156 -12.45 -12.92 -3.06
N ARG A 157 -13.20 -12.14 -3.84
CA ARG A 157 -14.56 -12.43 -4.27
C ARG A 157 -14.80 -11.84 -5.66
N THR A 158 -15.80 -12.32 -6.37
CA THR A 158 -16.22 -11.74 -7.66
C THR A 158 -16.54 -10.25 -7.47
N GLY A 159 -16.05 -9.41 -8.38
CA GLY A 159 -16.23 -7.96 -8.34
C GLY A 159 -15.26 -7.19 -7.43
N ARG A 160 -14.56 -7.86 -6.49
CA ARG A 160 -13.56 -7.19 -5.64
C ARG A 160 -12.19 -7.10 -6.32
N CYS A 161 -11.60 -5.91 -6.29
CA CYS A 161 -10.23 -5.64 -6.67
C CYS A 161 -9.33 -5.62 -5.42
N LEU A 162 -8.24 -6.38 -5.44
CA LEU A 162 -7.21 -6.32 -4.40
C LEU A 162 -6.02 -5.50 -4.90
N VAL A 163 -5.58 -4.52 -4.11
CA VAL A 163 -4.36 -3.75 -4.35
C VAL A 163 -3.38 -4.07 -3.24
N ILE A 164 -2.15 -4.44 -3.58
CA ILE A 164 -1.16 -4.91 -2.61
C ILE A 164 0.14 -4.18 -2.91
N ILE A 165 0.69 -3.47 -1.92
CA ILE A 165 2.03 -2.91 -2.06
C ILE A 165 3.08 -4.01 -1.92
N THR A 166 4.16 -3.89 -2.68
CA THR A 166 5.36 -4.71 -2.51
C THR A 166 6.60 -3.90 -2.85
N PHE A 167 7.75 -4.32 -2.33
CA PHE A 167 9.03 -3.68 -2.60
C PHE A 167 10.04 -4.71 -3.10
N PRO A 168 10.83 -4.42 -4.14
CA PRO A 168 11.80 -5.37 -4.71
C PRO A 168 12.90 -5.80 -3.74
N GLY A 169 13.13 -5.05 -2.66
CA GLY A 169 14.23 -5.33 -1.73
C GLY A 169 15.57 -5.31 -2.47
N ARG A 170 16.30 -6.43 -2.42
CA ARG A 170 17.58 -6.62 -3.15
C ARG A 170 17.41 -7.34 -4.50
N ARG A 171 16.18 -7.65 -4.91
CA ARG A 171 15.90 -8.39 -6.13
C ARG A 171 15.67 -7.45 -7.31
N PRO A 172 15.99 -7.88 -8.54
CA PRO A 172 15.56 -7.17 -9.74
C PRO A 172 14.04 -7.02 -9.76
N HIS A 173 13.55 -5.82 -10.05
CA HIS A 173 12.12 -5.52 -9.98
C HIS A 173 11.31 -6.34 -10.99
N ALA A 174 11.88 -6.60 -12.17
CA ALA A 174 11.23 -7.43 -13.19
C ALA A 174 10.99 -8.87 -12.70
N GLU A 175 12.03 -9.50 -12.15
CA GLU A 175 11.94 -10.87 -11.63
C GLU A 175 10.93 -10.99 -10.48
N LEU A 176 10.89 -10.00 -9.57
CA LEU A 176 9.89 -10.01 -8.50
C LEU A 176 8.47 -9.93 -9.07
N VAL A 177 8.24 -9.04 -10.04
CA VAL A 177 6.91 -8.87 -10.64
C VAL A 177 6.48 -10.14 -11.37
N ASP A 178 7.38 -10.77 -12.13
CA ASP A 178 7.06 -12.00 -12.85
C ASP A 178 6.74 -13.16 -11.89
N GLU A 179 7.52 -13.30 -10.81
CA GLU A 179 7.24 -14.29 -9.77
C GLU A 179 5.87 -14.01 -9.10
N LEU A 180 5.61 -12.78 -8.67
CA LEU A 180 4.35 -12.45 -8.00
C LEU A 180 3.16 -12.61 -8.94
N HIS A 181 3.30 -12.26 -10.21
CA HIS A 181 2.29 -12.49 -11.25
C HIS A 181 1.97 -13.96 -11.42
N HIS A 182 2.98 -14.82 -11.42
CA HIS A 182 2.78 -16.26 -11.47
C HIS A 182 2.05 -16.76 -10.23
N ARG A 183 2.57 -16.44 -9.04
CA ARG A 183 2.04 -16.93 -7.77
C ARG A 183 0.64 -16.40 -7.45
N LEU A 184 0.32 -15.15 -7.78
CA LEU A 184 -1.03 -14.60 -7.62
C LEU A 184 -2.05 -15.37 -8.46
N ARG A 185 -1.67 -15.85 -9.65
CA ARG A 185 -2.53 -16.70 -10.49
C ARG A 185 -2.64 -18.12 -9.96
N THR A 186 -1.52 -18.74 -9.59
CA THR A 186 -1.47 -20.18 -9.27
C THR A 186 -1.81 -20.50 -7.81
N GLU A 187 -1.40 -19.66 -6.86
CA GLU A 187 -1.62 -19.87 -5.42
C GLU A 187 -2.84 -19.11 -4.90
N ALA A 188 -3.10 -17.90 -5.42
CA ALA A 188 -4.24 -17.07 -4.99
C ALA A 188 -5.42 -17.09 -5.96
N GLY A 189 -5.29 -17.76 -7.11
CA GLY A 189 -6.36 -17.95 -8.10
C GLY A 189 -6.76 -16.69 -8.87
N ALA A 190 -5.94 -15.63 -8.89
CA ALA A 190 -6.27 -14.36 -9.51
C ALA A 190 -6.57 -14.51 -11.02
N SER A 191 -7.72 -14.01 -11.47
CA SER A 191 -8.14 -14.06 -12.88
C SER A 191 -7.40 -13.04 -13.74
N ALA A 192 -7.09 -11.88 -13.19
CA ALA A 192 -6.29 -10.84 -13.80
C ALA A 192 -5.29 -10.28 -12.78
N VAL A 193 -4.08 -10.00 -13.24
CA VAL A 193 -3.02 -9.41 -12.44
C VAL A 193 -2.32 -8.35 -13.26
N ALA A 194 -2.20 -7.16 -12.70
CA ALA A 194 -1.45 -6.04 -13.25
C ALA A 194 -0.50 -5.49 -12.17
N ALA A 195 0.61 -4.90 -12.60
CA ALA A 195 1.58 -4.26 -11.72
C ALA A 195 1.87 -2.85 -12.21
N LEU A 196 1.68 -1.87 -11.32
CA LEU A 196 2.20 -0.53 -11.49
C LEU A 196 3.57 -0.46 -10.83
N ARG A 197 4.60 -0.09 -11.61
CA ARG A 197 5.95 0.12 -11.10
C ARG A 197 6.19 1.62 -10.93
N THR A 198 6.53 2.03 -9.72
CA THR A 198 6.95 3.41 -9.45
C THR A 198 8.47 3.46 -9.33
N ASN A 199 9.10 4.40 -10.04
CA ASN A 199 10.50 4.76 -9.83
C ASN A 199 10.52 6.15 -9.22
N VAL A 200 10.87 6.25 -7.93
CA VAL A 200 10.89 7.51 -7.20
C VAL A 200 12.33 7.94 -6.99
N CYS A 201 12.65 9.15 -7.45
CA CYS A 201 13.89 9.83 -7.14
C CYS A 201 13.50 11.14 -6.46
N VAL A 202 13.84 11.28 -5.17
CA VAL A 202 13.59 12.52 -4.43
C VAL A 202 14.95 13.21 -4.29
N PRO A 203 15.16 14.38 -4.91
CA PRO A 203 16.43 15.09 -4.79
C PRO A 203 16.68 15.46 -3.34
N SER A 204 17.87 15.16 -2.82
CA SER A 204 18.22 15.47 -1.42
C SER A 204 18.61 16.94 -1.21
N ALA A 205 18.92 17.66 -2.30
CA ALA A 205 19.32 19.07 -2.31
C ALA A 205 19.34 19.61 -3.76
N PRO A 206 19.36 20.94 -3.99
CA PRO A 206 19.56 21.51 -5.32
C PRO A 206 20.89 21.01 -5.92
N GLY A 207 20.82 20.23 -7.01
CA GLY A 207 21.99 19.67 -7.68
C GLY A 207 22.33 18.21 -7.34
N GLU A 208 21.63 17.58 -6.38
CA GLU A 208 21.83 16.17 -6.04
C GLU A 208 20.60 15.33 -6.39
N ASN A 209 20.65 14.60 -7.50
CA ASN A 209 19.65 13.58 -7.83
C ASN A 209 19.97 12.29 -7.07
N VAL A 210 19.40 12.09 -5.88
CA VAL A 210 19.38 10.77 -5.25
C VAL A 210 18.19 10.00 -5.83
N CYS A 211 18.49 9.13 -6.80
CA CYS A 211 17.52 8.09 -7.17
C CYS A 211 17.48 7.02 -6.10
N PHE A 212 16.32 6.85 -5.46
CA PHE A 212 16.06 5.73 -4.57
C PHE A 212 15.82 4.47 -5.40
N SER A 213 16.89 3.92 -5.97
CA SER A 213 16.95 2.49 -6.21
C SER A 213 17.58 1.86 -4.97
N LYS A 214 16.92 0.90 -4.31
CA LYS A 214 17.56 0.06 -3.28
C LYS A 214 18.64 -0.87 -3.86
N LEU A 215 19.23 -0.55 -5.01
CA LEU A 215 20.50 -1.09 -5.46
C LEU A 215 21.62 -0.23 -4.87
N ARG A 216 22.10 -0.60 -3.67
CA ARG A 216 23.48 -0.27 -3.34
C ARG A 216 24.34 -0.95 -4.39
N ARG A 217 25.10 -0.18 -5.16
CA ARG A 217 26.25 -0.70 -5.90
C ARG A 217 27.15 -1.42 -4.90
N THR A 218 27.36 -2.71 -5.11
CA THR A 218 28.57 -3.37 -4.63
C THR A 218 29.73 -2.73 -5.40
N THR A 219 30.52 -1.90 -4.72
CA THR A 219 31.90 -1.68 -5.14
C THR A 219 32.70 -2.93 -4.76
N GLU A 220 33.56 -3.33 -5.69
CA GLU A 220 34.51 -4.45 -5.63
C GLU A 220 35.28 -4.56 -4.31
#